data_AF-A0A0A3I6T3-F1
#
_entry.id   AF-A0A0A3I6T3-F1
#
_cell.length_a   1.000
_cell.length_b   1.000
_cell.length_c   1.000
_cell.angle_alpha   90.00
_cell.angle_beta   90.00
_cell.angle_gamma   90.00
#
_symmetry.space_group_name_H-M   'P 1'
#
loop_
_entity.id
_entity.type
_entity.pdbx_description
1 polymer ?
#
loop_
_entity_poly.entity_id
_entity_poly.type
_entity_poly.pdbx_seq_one_letter_code
_entity_poly.pdbx_strand_id
1 'polypeptide(L)'
;MSGVTRYIYENMPSYQAAGYVVFFLVFILSAIVFKLGFAKNDLPLWKNVVIYIFLFLGCIVLTFLALFLPMIEGLIVAAIILLLYKTRLWREKREQKIANQESN
;
A
#
# COMPACT_ATOMS: atom_id res chain seq x y z
N MET A 1 -9.36 20.23 2.05
CA MET A 1 -8.83 19.51 0.87
C MET A 1 -7.42 19.07 1.22
N SER A 2 -7.10 17.78 1.08
CA SER A 2 -5.75 17.25 1.39
C SER A 2 -4.69 17.92 0.51
N GLY A 3 -3.48 18.09 1.03
CA GLY A 3 -2.42 18.84 0.34
C GLY A 3 -2.02 18.22 -1.01
N VAL A 4 -2.06 16.88 -1.07
CA VAL A 4 -1.76 16.12 -2.30
C VAL A 4 -2.81 16.37 -3.39
N THR A 5 -4.09 16.45 -3.01
CA THR A 5 -5.17 16.74 -3.96
C THR A 5 -5.04 18.16 -4.50
N ARG A 6 -4.68 19.12 -3.65
CA ARG A 6 -4.43 20.51 -4.06
C ARG A 6 -3.29 20.59 -5.09
N TYR A 7 -2.18 19.88 -4.84
CA TYR A 7 -1.04 19.84 -5.77
C TYR A 7 -1.40 19.25 -7.14
N ILE A 8 -2.21 18.19 -7.18
CA ILE A 8 -2.66 17.57 -8.44
C ILE A 8 -3.57 18.52 -9.22
N TYR A 9 -4.48 19.22 -8.52
CA TYR A 9 -5.37 20.19 -9.15
C TYR A 9 -4.64 21.43 -9.67
N GLU A 10 -3.54 21.84 -9.02
CA GLU A 10 -2.75 23.01 -9.40
C GLU A 10 -1.85 22.76 -10.62
N ASN A 11 -1.46 21.50 -10.86
CA ASN A 11 -0.62 21.10 -11.99
C ASN A 11 -1.41 20.56 -13.21
N MET A 12 -2.72 20.36 -13.09
CA MET A 12 -3.53 19.74 -14.14
C MET A 12 -4.44 20.75 -14.86
N PRO A 13 -4.49 20.73 -16.21
CA PRO A 13 -5.23 21.71 -16.99
C PRO A 13 -6.76 21.56 -16.92
N SER A 14 -7.30 20.47 -16.37
CA SER A 14 -8.75 20.27 -16.22
C SER A 14 -9.15 19.46 -14.98
N TYR A 15 -10.30 19.80 -14.39
CA TYR A 15 -10.86 19.16 -13.20
C TYR A 15 -11.22 17.69 -13.40
N GLN A 16 -11.68 17.31 -14.60
CA GLN A 16 -11.98 15.91 -14.92
C GLN A 16 -10.71 15.05 -14.90
N ALA A 17 -9.64 15.54 -15.51
CA ALA A 17 -8.37 14.82 -15.53
C ALA A 17 -7.79 14.70 -14.11
N ALA A 18 -7.90 15.73 -13.28
CA ALA A 18 -7.46 15.68 -11.88
C ALA A 18 -8.21 14.62 -11.06
N GLY A 19 -9.52 14.48 -11.27
CA GLY A 19 -10.33 13.43 -10.63
C GLY A 19 -9.87 12.01 -11.01
N TYR A 20 -9.60 11.76 -12.29
CA TYR A 20 -9.07 10.47 -12.74
C TYR A 20 -7.68 10.17 -12.16
N VAL A 21 -6.78 11.16 -12.09
CA VAL A 21 -5.45 10.98 -11.51
C VAL A 21 -5.53 10.66 -10.02
N VAL A 22 -6.36 11.38 -9.26
CA VAL A 22 -6.57 11.11 -7.83
C VAL A 22 -7.13 9.70 -7.63
N PHE A 23 -8.12 9.29 -8.43
CA PHE A 23 -8.69 7.94 -8.38
C PHE A 23 -7.63 6.87 -8.65
N PHE A 24 -6.83 7.05 -9.72
CA PHE A 24 -5.76 6.12 -10.09
C PHE A 24 -4.68 6.03 -9.01
N LEU A 25 -4.32 7.17 -8.40
CA LEU A 25 -3.34 7.25 -7.33
C LEU A 25 -3.81 6.48 -6.08
N VAL A 26 -5.05 6.70 -5.62
CA VAL A 26 -5.62 5.96 -4.49
C VAL A 26 -5.71 4.46 -4.80
N PHE A 27 -6.13 4.11 -6.01
CA PHE A 27 -6.23 2.71 -6.45
C PHE A 27 -4.87 2.00 -6.42
N ILE A 28 -3.85 2.61 -7.05
CA ILE A 28 -2.47 2.07 -7.05
C ILE A 28 -1.93 1.98 -5.63
N LEU A 29 -2.11 3.03 -4.83
CA LEU A 29 -1.53 3.10 -3.50
C LEU A 29 -2.18 2.08 -2.56
N SER A 30 -3.50 1.86 -2.69
CA SER A 30 -4.23 0.79 -2.01
C SER A 30 -3.72 -0.59 -2.42
N ALA A 31 -3.55 -0.82 -3.74
CA ALA A 31 -3.01 -2.07 -4.25
C ALA A 31 -1.58 -2.34 -3.74
N ILE A 32 -0.74 -1.30 -3.67
CA ILE A 32 0.63 -1.39 -3.11
C ILE A 32 0.57 -1.72 -1.63
N VAL A 33 -0.17 -0.96 -0.81
CA VAL A 33 -0.29 -1.18 0.65
C VAL A 33 -0.76 -2.60 0.93
N PHE A 34 -1.75 -3.07 0.18
CA PHE A 34 -2.27 -4.41 0.31
C PHE A 34 -1.23 -5.47 -0.06
N LYS A 35 -0.60 -5.32 -1.23
CA LYS A 35 0.43 -6.26 -1.68
C LYS A 35 1.65 -6.23 -0.76
N LEU A 36 2.03 -5.10 -0.16
CA LEU A 36 3.15 -4.99 0.78
C LEU A 36 2.81 -5.51 2.18
N GLY A 37 1.62 -5.18 2.69
CA GLY A 37 1.16 -5.58 4.03
C GLY A 37 0.88 -7.08 4.13
N PHE A 38 0.42 -7.69 3.04
CA PHE A 38 0.08 -9.12 3.01
C PHE A 38 1.11 -10.00 2.29
N ALA A 39 2.00 -9.46 1.46
CA ALA A 39 3.15 -10.22 0.94
C ALA A 39 4.26 -10.36 1.99
N LYS A 40 3.93 -11.02 3.10
CA LYS A 40 4.91 -11.92 3.69
C LYS A 40 5.19 -13.00 2.64
N ASN A 41 6.44 -13.01 2.17
CA ASN A 41 7.04 -13.76 1.06
C ASN A 41 6.84 -15.31 1.04
N ASP A 42 5.90 -15.88 1.79
CA ASP A 42 5.76 -17.32 2.01
C ASP A 42 4.28 -17.75 1.99
N LEU A 43 3.53 -17.47 0.91
CA LEU A 43 2.09 -17.71 0.91
C LEU A 43 1.62 -18.79 -0.07
N PRO A 44 1.26 -19.99 0.42
CA PRO A 44 0.54 -21.00 -0.37
C PRO A 44 -0.82 -20.47 -0.82
N LEU A 45 -1.27 -20.93 -1.99
CA LEU A 45 -2.41 -20.42 -2.79
C LEU A 45 -3.70 -20.16 -1.98
N TRP A 46 -3.98 -20.93 -0.93
CA TRP A 46 -5.17 -20.79 -0.07
C TRP A 46 -5.24 -19.45 0.67
N LYS A 47 -4.10 -18.87 1.04
CA LYS A 47 -4.08 -17.64 1.83
C LYS A 47 -4.36 -16.40 0.95
N ASN A 48 -4.22 -16.53 -0.37
CA ASN A 48 -4.62 -15.52 -1.35
C ASN A 48 -6.15 -15.28 -1.33
N VAL A 49 -6.95 -16.32 -1.08
CA VAL A 49 -8.41 -16.22 -1.01
C VAL A 49 -8.86 -15.38 0.19
N VAL A 50 -8.29 -15.64 1.37
CA VAL A 50 -8.57 -14.85 2.59
C VAL A 50 -8.15 -13.40 2.42
N ILE A 51 -7.01 -13.19 1.76
CA ILE A 51 -6.49 -11.87 1.39
C ILE A 51 -7.52 -11.14 0.52
N TYR A 52 -8.03 -11.74 -0.57
CA TYR A 52 -9.08 -11.14 -1.40
C TYR A 52 -10.37 -10.80 -0.64
N ILE A 53 -10.78 -11.64 0.33
CA ILE A 53 -11.95 -11.37 1.18
C ILE A 53 -11.69 -10.14 2.07
N PHE A 54 -10.50 -10.05 2.68
CA PHE A 54 -10.10 -8.88 3.47
C PHE A 54 -9.92 -7.63 2.61
N LEU A 55 -9.48 -7.76 1.35
CA LEU A 55 -9.43 -6.64 0.40
C LEU A 55 -10.81 -6.08 0.13
N PHE A 56 -11.77 -6.98 -0.13
CA PHE A 56 -13.15 -6.61 -0.38
C PHE A 56 -13.76 -5.89 0.83
N LEU A 57 -13.54 -6.41 2.03
CA LEU A 57 -14.00 -5.79 3.27
C LEU A 57 -13.29 -4.45 3.57
N GLY A 58 -11.98 -4.38 3.30
CA GLY A 58 -11.18 -3.16 3.42
C GLY A 58 -11.61 -2.08 2.43
N CYS A 59 -12.05 -2.45 1.23
CA CYS A 59 -12.59 -1.53 0.24
C CYS A 59 -13.90 -0.89 0.74
N ILE A 60 -14.78 -1.66 1.39
CA ILE A 60 -16.01 -1.14 1.99
C ILE A 60 -15.70 -0.12 3.11
N VAL A 61 -14.74 -0.45 3.98
CA VAL A 61 -14.30 0.47 5.05
C VAL A 61 -13.62 1.71 4.47
N LEU A 62 -12.77 1.57 3.44
CA LEU A 62 -12.14 2.70 2.75
C LEU A 62 -13.21 3.60 2.12
N THR A 63 -14.17 3.07 1.38
CA THR A 63 -15.25 3.88 0.80
C THR A 63 -16.02 4.66 1.88
N PHE A 64 -16.21 4.10 3.07
CA PHE A 64 -16.85 4.79 4.19
C PHE A 64 -15.93 5.85 4.85
N LEU A 65 -14.64 5.57 5.01
CA LEU A 65 -13.67 6.50 5.60
C LEU A 65 -13.25 7.64 4.65
N ALA A 66 -13.29 7.41 3.34
CA ALA A 66 -13.04 8.42 2.29
C ALA A 66 -13.95 9.64 2.44
N LEU A 67 -15.15 9.45 2.96
CA LEU A 67 -16.14 10.50 3.15
C LEU A 67 -15.78 11.47 4.29
N PHE A 68 -14.96 11.03 5.26
CA PHE A 68 -14.71 11.78 6.48
C PHE A 68 -13.23 12.09 6.76
N LEU A 69 -12.29 11.40 6.11
CA LEU A 69 -10.87 11.43 6.49
C LEU A 69 -9.96 11.66 5.28
N PRO A 70 -8.81 12.35 5.41
CA PRO A 70 -7.76 12.44 4.39
C PRO A 70 -7.10 11.08 4.11
N MET A 71 -7.86 10.17 3.48
CA MET A 71 -7.47 8.77 3.25
C MET A 71 -6.17 8.67 2.47
N ILE A 72 -5.97 9.51 1.45
CA ILE A 72 -4.78 9.49 0.61
C ILE A 72 -3.51 9.63 1.45
N GLU A 73 -3.51 10.58 2.38
CA GLU A 73 -2.38 10.84 3.26
C GLU A 73 -2.15 9.66 4.22
N GLY A 74 -3.23 9.07 4.75
CA GLY A 74 -3.15 7.86 5.58
C GLY A 74 -2.58 6.65 4.82
N LEU A 75 -2.97 6.47 3.55
CA LEU A 75 -2.47 5.40 2.69
C LEU A 75 -0.99 5.59 2.36
N ILE A 76 -0.54 6.83 2.14
CA ILE A 76 0.88 7.15 1.94
C ILE A 76 1.68 6.78 3.18
N VAL A 77 1.24 7.18 4.37
CA VAL A 77 1.93 6.88 5.63
C VAL A 77 1.98 5.36 5.88
N ALA A 78 0.87 4.65 5.68
CA ALA A 78 0.82 3.20 5.80
C ALA A 78 1.78 2.51 4.81
N ALA A 79 1.83 2.97 3.56
CA ALA A 79 2.75 2.45 2.55
C ALA A 79 4.21 2.62 2.99
N ILE A 80 4.58 3.80 3.50
CA ILE A 80 5.94 4.10 3.99
C ILE A 80 6.30 3.18 5.17
N ILE A 81 5.42 3.04 6.16
CA ILE A 81 5.67 2.19 7.33
C ILE A 81 5.90 0.73 6.89
N LEU A 82 5.06 0.22 6.00
CA LEU A 82 5.19 -1.14 5.46
C LEU A 82 6.48 -1.32 4.65
N LEU A 83 6.86 -0.32 3.87
CA LEU A 83 8.08 -0.34 3.07
C LEU A 83 9.33 -0.37 3.97
N LEU A 84 9.36 0.44 5.03
CA LEU A 84 10.43 0.41 6.04
C LEU A 84 10.49 -0.94 6.78
N TYR A 85 9.34 -1.44 7.23
CA TYR A 85 9.26 -2.74 7.91
C TYR A 85 9.78 -3.88 7.02
N LYS A 86 9.38 -3.89 5.75
CA LYS A 86 9.80 -4.92 4.78
C LYS A 86 11.29 -4.85 4.48
N THR A 87 11.83 -3.65 4.31
CA THR A 87 13.26 -3.42 4.07
C THR A 87 14.10 -3.96 5.23
N ARG A 88 13.66 -3.73 6.47
CA ARG A 88 14.31 -4.28 7.67
C ARG A 88 14.24 -5.81 7.72
N LEU A 89 13.05 -6.39 7.50
CA LEU A 89 12.86 -7.84 7.56
C LEU A 89 13.69 -8.59 6.50
N TRP A 90 13.87 -8.00 5.31
CA TRP A 90 14.68 -8.60 4.25
C TRP A 90 16.17 -8.59 4.57
N ARG A 91 16.67 -7.61 5.34
CA ARG A 91 18.05 -7.60 5.82
C ARG A 91 18.30 -8.72 6.83
N GLU A 92 17.42 -8.90 7.80
CA GLU A 92 17.53 -9.96 8.82
C GLU A 92 17.53 -11.37 8.18
N LYS A 93 16.66 -11.61 7.18
CA LYS A 93 16.66 -12.89 6.44
C LYS A 93 17.93 -13.10 5.59
N ARG A 94 18.58 -12.04 5.11
CA ARG A 94 19.82 -12.15 4.31
C ARG A 94 21.04 -12.39 5.18
N GLU A 95 21.13 -11.72 6.33
CA GLU A 95 22.22 -11.90 7.29
C GLU A 95 22.25 -13.33 7.86
N GLN A 96 21.08 -13.92 8.15
CA GLN A 96 20.99 -15.33 8.58
C GLN A 96 21.40 -16.32 7.48
N LYS A 97 21.10 -16.04 6.20
CA LYS A 97 21.51 -16.91 5.09
C LYS A 97 23.02 -16.88 4.85
N ILE A 98 23.65 -15.70 4.99
CA ILE A 98 25.09 -15.54 4.80
C ILE A 98 25.87 -16.22 5.93
N ALA A 99 25.45 -16.04 7.19
CA ALA A 99 26.10 -16.69 8.34
C ALA A 99 26.04 -18.23 8.30
N ASN A 100 24.92 -18.81 7.81
CA ASN A 100 24.82 -20.27 7.66
C ASN A 100 25.62 -20.83 6.47
N GLN A 101 26.02 -20.01 5.50
CA GLN A 101 26.87 -20.46 4.38
C GLN A 101 28.36 -20.51 4.71
N GLU A 102 28.84 -19.77 5.71
CA GLU A 102 30.25 -19.78 6.11
C GLU A 102 30.60 -20.94 7.07
N SER A 103 29.60 -21.66 7.59
CA SER A 103 29.77 -22.78 8.53
C SER A 103 29.75 -24.18 7.86
N ASN A 104 29.62 -24.28 6.54
CA ASN A 104 29.54 -25.54 5.79
C ASN A 104 30.48 -25.56 4.59
#